data_AF-A0A822UV36-F1
#
_entry.id   AF-A0A822UV36-F1
#
_cell.length_a   1.000
_cell.length_b   1.000
_cell.length_c   1.000
_cell.angle_alpha   90.00
_cell.angle_beta   90.00
_cell.angle_gamma   90.00
#
_symmetry.space_group_name_H-M   'P 1'
#
loop_
_entity.id
_entity.type
_entity.pdbx_description
1 polymer ?
#
loop_
_entity_poly.entity_id
_entity_poly.type
_entity_poly.pdbx_seq_one_letter_code
_entity_poly.pdbx_strand_id
1 'polypeptide(L)'
;MARPNFRYTHYDLKELRAGTVIEVSLSAVNNVRLMTGANFQRFTELLDFKYLGGVAKKSPIRLAIPETLHWHLVIDAEGHSGLAESSVKMLPAQPQAAPHRKAS
;
A
#
# COMPACT_ATOMS: atom_id res chain seq x y z
N MET A 1 -21.60 -8.71 -8.42
CA MET A 1 -20.47 -7.92 -7.88
C MET A 1 -19.76 -7.23 -9.03
N ALA A 2 -19.66 -5.91 -8.97
CA ALA A 2 -18.69 -5.19 -9.79
C ALA A 2 -17.29 -5.72 -9.45
N ARG A 3 -16.44 -5.85 -10.46
CA ARG A 3 -15.04 -6.19 -10.28
C ARG A 3 -14.24 -5.19 -11.12
N PRO A 4 -13.10 -4.70 -10.62
CA PRO A 4 -12.22 -3.87 -11.42
C PRO A 4 -11.90 -4.56 -12.75
N ASN A 5 -11.90 -3.81 -13.85
CA ASN A 5 -11.62 -4.34 -15.19
C ASN A 5 -10.11 -4.62 -15.41
N PHE A 6 -9.34 -4.68 -14.34
CA PHE A 6 -7.90 -4.90 -14.33
C PHE A 6 -7.55 -5.99 -13.33
N ARG A 7 -6.45 -6.69 -13.62
CA ARG A 7 -5.91 -7.70 -12.72
C ARG A 7 -5.23 -7.03 -11.53
N TYR A 8 -5.43 -7.58 -10.34
CA TYR A 8 -4.77 -7.11 -9.13
C TYR A 8 -4.43 -8.28 -8.19
N THR A 9 -3.39 -8.08 -7.38
CA THR A 9 -3.07 -8.90 -6.21
C THR A 9 -3.49 -8.13 -4.97
N HIS A 10 -4.19 -8.81 -4.05
CA HIS A 10 -4.62 -8.25 -2.78
C HIS A 10 -3.87 -8.93 -1.64
N TYR A 11 -3.31 -8.11 -0.76
CA TYR A 11 -2.75 -8.53 0.52
C TYR A 11 -3.59 -7.92 1.65
N ASP A 12 -4.17 -8.79 2.46
CA ASP A 12 -4.76 -8.40 3.74
C ASP A 12 -3.64 -8.33 4.79
N LEU A 13 -3.26 -7.10 5.16
CA LEU A 13 -2.17 -6.85 6.10
C LEU A 13 -2.61 -6.89 7.57
N LYS A 14 -3.90 -7.14 7.82
CA LYS A 14 -4.51 -7.11 9.16
C LYS A 14 -4.31 -5.74 9.82
N GLU A 15 -4.42 -5.73 11.15
CA GLU A 15 -4.17 -4.55 11.95
C GLU A 15 -2.67 -4.23 11.99
N LEU A 16 -2.29 -3.06 11.49
CA LEU A 16 -0.93 -2.54 11.58
C LEU A 16 -0.92 -1.28 12.41
N ARG A 17 0.14 -1.11 13.21
CA ARG A 17 0.32 0.07 14.06
C ARG A 17 0.87 1.25 13.25
N ALA A 18 0.52 2.46 13.67
CA ALA A 18 1.17 3.67 13.18
C ALA A 18 2.70 3.55 13.32
N GLY A 19 3.43 3.95 12.28
CA GLY A 19 4.89 3.84 12.23
C GLY A 19 5.44 2.48 11.78
N THR A 20 4.61 1.44 11.65
CA THR A 20 5.03 0.21 10.96
C THR A 20 5.40 0.56 9.51
N VAL A 21 6.50 -0.01 9.02
CA VAL A 21 6.92 0.18 7.62
C VAL A 21 6.69 -1.12 6.87
N ILE A 22 5.94 -1.06 5.78
CA ILE A 22 5.80 -2.17 4.84
C ILE A 22 6.75 -1.93 3.67
N GLU A 23 7.51 -2.95 3.32
CA GLU A 23 8.35 -2.99 2.13
C GLU A 23 7.64 -3.84 1.07
N VAL A 24 7.46 -3.28 -0.12
CA VAL A 24 6.79 -3.91 -1.24
C VAL A 24 7.78 -4.06 -2.38
N SER A 25 8.05 -5.31 -2.74
CA SER A 25 8.88 -5.68 -3.88
C SER A 25 7.99 -6.01 -5.08
N LEU A 26 8.42 -5.59 -6.27
CA LEU A 26 7.68 -5.71 -7.53
C LEU A 26 8.65 -6.14 -8.63
N SER A 27 8.23 -7.07 -9.49
CA SER A 27 9.02 -7.47 -10.67
C SER A 27 8.88 -6.52 -11.86
N ALA A 28 7.85 -5.67 -11.89
CA ALA A 28 7.60 -4.68 -12.94
C ALA A 28 6.87 -3.44 -12.40
N VAL A 29 6.75 -2.41 -13.24
CA VAL A 29 6.02 -1.17 -12.91
C VAL A 29 4.53 -1.45 -12.82
N ASN A 30 3.96 -1.27 -11.63
CA ASN A 30 2.54 -1.40 -11.35
C ASN A 30 2.11 -0.38 -10.29
N ASN A 31 0.80 -0.23 -10.12
CA ASN A 31 0.25 0.62 -9.07
C ASN A 31 0.34 -0.09 -7.74
N VAL A 32 0.75 0.64 -6.71
CA VAL A 32 0.67 0.20 -5.32
C VAL A 32 -0.28 1.09 -4.56
N ARG A 33 -1.36 0.51 -4.05
CA ARG A 33 -2.42 1.21 -3.32
C ARG A 33 -2.58 0.61 -1.94
N LEU A 34 -2.10 1.31 -0.94
CA LEU A 34 -2.31 1.00 0.46
C LEU A 34 -3.58 1.73 0.94
N MET A 35 -4.53 1.02 1.50
CA MET A 35 -5.82 1.60 1.89
C MET A 35 -6.40 0.92 3.13
N THR A 36 -7.32 1.61 3.81
CA THR A 36 -8.03 1.04 4.97
C THR A 36 -9.10 0.05 4.51
N GLY A 37 -9.60 -0.80 5.42
CA GLY A 37 -10.68 -1.75 5.10
C GLY A 37 -11.93 -1.10 4.47
N ALA A 38 -12.34 0.07 4.95
CA ALA A 38 -13.47 0.82 4.39
C ALA A 38 -13.21 1.34 2.96
N ASN A 39 -11.96 1.64 2.62
CA ASN A 39 -11.58 2.03 1.26
C ASN A 39 -11.41 0.81 0.35
N PHE A 40 -10.99 -0.33 0.89
CA PHE A 40 -10.92 -1.58 0.15
C PHE A 40 -12.31 -2.06 -0.30
N GLN A 41 -13.32 -1.96 0.56
CA GLN A 41 -14.71 -2.24 0.15
C GLN A 41 -15.15 -1.33 -1.00
N ARG A 42 -14.93 -0.02 -0.89
CA ARG A 42 -15.24 0.94 -1.97
C ARG A 42 -14.48 0.64 -3.26
N PHE A 43 -13.20 0.25 -3.18
CA PHE A 43 -12.41 -0.21 -4.33
C PHE A 43 -13.06 -1.42 -5.01
N THR A 44 -13.52 -2.42 -4.26
CA THR A 44 -14.21 -3.60 -4.84
C THR A 44 -15.58 -3.25 -5.44
N GLU A 45 -16.23 -2.21 -4.92
CA GLU A 45 -17.52 -1.71 -5.42
C GLU A 45 -17.39 -0.68 -6.54
N LEU A 46 -16.17 -0.33 -6.95
CA LEU A 46 -15.87 0.71 -7.95
C LEU A 46 -16.42 2.10 -7.57
N LEU A 47 -16.45 2.38 -6.26
CA LEU A 47 -16.80 3.68 -5.70
C LEU A 47 -15.55 4.52 -5.46
N ASP A 48 -15.73 5.81 -5.16
CA ASP A 48 -14.63 6.69 -4.79
C ASP A 48 -13.94 6.21 -3.50
N PHE A 49 -12.63 5.98 -3.58
CA PHE A 49 -11.82 5.51 -2.46
C PHE A 49 -10.52 6.32 -2.34
N LYS A 50 -9.96 6.31 -1.13
CA LYS A 50 -8.65 6.93 -0.84
C LYS A 50 -7.61 5.85 -0.62
N TYR A 51 -6.40 6.14 -1.06
CA TYR A 51 -5.24 5.26 -0.88
C TYR A 51 -3.96 6.06 -0.75
N LEU A 52 -2.94 5.42 -0.18
CA LEU A 52 -1.56 5.87 -0.16
C LEU A 52 -0.75 5.08 -1.19
N GLY A 53 0.20 5.73 -1.85
CA GLY A 53 1.02 5.12 -2.89
C GLY A 53 0.75 5.73 -4.27
N GLY A 54 0.77 4.91 -5.31
CA GLY A 54 0.69 5.32 -6.71
C GLY A 54 1.51 4.40 -7.63
N VAL A 55 1.91 4.90 -8.79
CA VAL A 55 2.71 4.14 -9.76
C VAL A 55 4.11 3.88 -9.20
N ALA A 56 4.43 2.63 -8.89
CA ALA A 56 5.74 2.24 -8.37
C ALA A 56 6.70 1.95 -9.53
N LYS A 57 7.55 2.93 -9.84
CA LYS A 57 8.56 2.83 -10.93
C LYS A 57 9.88 2.21 -10.48
N LYS A 58 10.11 2.09 -9.18
CA LYS A 58 11.33 1.54 -8.57
C LYS A 58 10.90 0.52 -7.51
N SER A 59 11.75 -0.48 -7.28
CA SER A 59 11.51 -1.53 -6.30
C SER A 59 12.79 -1.84 -5.53
N PRO A 60 12.72 -2.14 -4.22
CA PRO A 60 11.52 -2.15 -3.37
C PRO A 60 11.04 -0.73 -3.03
N ILE A 61 9.74 -0.58 -2.75
CA ILE A 61 9.18 0.64 -2.16
C ILE A 61 8.88 0.42 -0.69
N ARG A 62 8.93 1.50 0.10
CA ARG A 62 8.61 1.48 1.52
C ARG A 62 7.47 2.43 1.81
N LEU A 63 6.43 1.94 2.48
CA LEU A 63 5.26 2.71 2.89
C LEU A 63 5.17 2.66 4.41
N ALA A 64 5.14 3.83 5.05
CA ALA A 64 4.88 3.93 6.48
C ALA A 64 3.37 3.96 6.73
N ILE A 65 2.92 3.16 7.68
CA ILE A 65 1.53 3.16 8.14
C ILE A 65 1.29 4.45 8.94
N PRO A 66 0.34 5.32 8.52
CA PRO A 66 0.10 6.59 9.20
C PRO A 66 -0.65 6.41 10.52
N GLU A 67 -1.56 5.42 10.59
CA GLU A 67 -2.51 5.26 11.69
C GLU A 67 -2.73 3.77 11.99
N THR A 68 -2.97 3.46 13.26
CA THR A 68 -3.23 2.08 13.71
C THR A 68 -4.62 1.62 13.29
N LEU A 69 -4.72 0.85 12.21
CA LEU A 69 -5.97 0.40 11.61
C LEU A 69 -5.78 -0.95 10.89
N HIS A 70 -6.87 -1.51 10.38
CA HIS A 70 -6.84 -2.63 9.43
C HIS A 70 -6.50 -2.13 8.02
N TRP A 71 -5.36 -2.56 7.50
CA TRP A 71 -4.82 -2.14 6.20
C TRP A 71 -4.87 -3.25 5.15
N HIS A 72 -5.15 -2.82 3.92
CA HIS A 72 -5.16 -3.63 2.71
C HIS A 72 -4.18 -3.04 1.71
N LEU A 73 -3.37 -3.88 1.07
CA LEU A 73 -2.50 -3.49 -0.03
C LEU A 73 -3.01 -4.12 -1.32
N VAL A 74 -3.17 -3.29 -2.33
CA VAL A 74 -3.53 -3.72 -3.68
C VAL A 74 -2.38 -3.37 -4.62
N ILE A 75 -1.94 -4.37 -5.38
CA ILE A 75 -1.04 -4.21 -6.52
C ILE A 75 -1.87 -4.42 -7.77
N ASP A 76 -2.00 -3.42 -8.63
CA ASP A 76 -2.85 -3.52 -9.81
C ASP A 76 -2.17 -3.11 -11.11
N ALA A 77 -2.73 -3.64 -12.20
CA ALA A 77 -2.28 -3.41 -13.57
C ALA A 77 -3.10 -2.33 -14.30
N GLU A 78 -3.79 -1.44 -13.59
CA GLU A 78 -4.51 -0.34 -14.25
C GLU A 78 -3.52 0.54 -15.02
N GLY A 79 -3.69 0.62 -16.35
CA GLY A 79 -2.78 1.35 -17.23
C GLY A 79 -1.45 0.64 -17.54
N HIS A 80 -1.30 -0.64 -17.18
CA HIS A 80 -0.10 -1.43 -17.41
C HIS A 80 -0.40 -2.71 -18.22
N SER A 81 0.58 -3.22 -18.96
CA SER A 81 0.42 -4.39 -19.84
C SER A 81 0.24 -5.72 -19.08
N GLY A 82 0.58 -5.75 -17.79
CA GLY A 82 0.51 -6.95 -16.96
C GLY A 82 0.59 -6.64 -15.47
N LEU A 83 0.30 -7.66 -14.67
CA LEU A 83 0.40 -7.61 -13.21
C LEU A 83 1.77 -8.14 -12.78
N ALA A 84 2.57 -7.31 -12.10
CA ALA A 84 3.84 -7.71 -11.53
C ALA A 84 3.67 -8.79 -10.48
N GLU A 85 4.66 -9.68 -10.42
CA GLU A 85 4.90 -10.47 -9.21
C GLU A 85 5.26 -9.53 -8.07
N SER A 86 4.70 -9.80 -6.91
CA SER A 86 4.82 -8.91 -5.76
C SER A 86 5.03 -9.69 -4.47
N SER A 87 5.80 -9.11 -3.56
CA SER A 87 5.97 -9.62 -2.21
C SER A 87 5.97 -8.48 -1.21
N VAL A 88 5.42 -8.74 -0.04
CA VAL A 88 5.28 -7.76 1.03
C VAL A 88 6.03 -8.25 2.25
N LYS A 89 6.89 -7.39 2.79
CA LYS A 89 7.61 -7.64 4.02
C LYS A 89 7.28 -6.55 5.03
N MET A 90 6.81 -6.94 6.20
CA MET A 90 6.67 -6.01 7.32
C MET A 90 8.03 -5.82 7.97
N LEU A 91 8.48 -4.57 8.02
CA LEU A 91 9.67 -4.18 8.77
C LEU A 91 9.21 -3.77 10.18
N PRO A 92 9.96 -4.16 11.23
CA PRO A 92 9.72 -3.64 12.56
C PRO A 92 9.72 -2.11 12.50
N ALA A 93 8.82 -1.47 13.25
CA ALA A 93 8.87 -0.02 13.39
C ALA A 93 10.27 0.36 13.88
N GLN A 94 11.03 1.03 13.01
CA GLN A 94 12.32 1.57 13.41
C GLN A 94 12.02 2.62 14.48
N PRO A 95 12.71 2.64 15.63
CA PRO A 95 12.50 3.69 16.62
C PRO A 95 12.74 5.01 15.91
N GLN A 96 11.67 5.75 15.62
CA GLN A 96 11.79 7.05 15.00
C GLN A 96 12.55 7.91 15.99
N ALA A 97 13.80 8.29 15.66
CA ALA A 97 14.46 9.36 16.36
C ALA A 97 13.55 10.58 16.23
N ALA A 98 13.00 11.04 17.35
CA ALA A 98 12.13 12.21 17.37
C ALA A 98 12.83 13.34 16.60
N PRO A 99 12.12 14.08 15.74
CA PRO A 99 12.73 15.22 15.08
C PRO A 99 13.17 16.18 16.18
N HIS A 100 14.49 16.30 16.38
CA HIS A 100 15.05 17.40 17.15
C HIS A 100 14.65 18.68 16.43
N ARG A 101 13.52 19.28 16.84
CA ARG A 101 13.27 20.69 16.58
C ARG A 101 14.44 21.44 17.20
N LYS A 102 15.40 21.86 16.37
CA LYS A 102 16.39 22.86 16.77
C LYS A 102 15.61 24.13 17.07
N ALA A 103 15.49 24.48 18.35
CA ALA A 103 15.10 25.81 18.76
C ALA A 103 16.21 26.77 18.30
N SER A 104 15.83 27.84 17.58
CA SER A 104 16.65 29.03 17.37
C SER A 104 16.29 30.07 18.42
#